data_AF-A0A3N5SNA1-F1
#
_entry.id   AF-A0A3N5SNA1-F1
#
_cell.length_a   1.000
_cell.length_b   1.000
_cell.length_c   1.000
_cell.angle_alpha   90.00
_cell.angle_beta   90.00
_cell.angle_gamma   90.00
#
_symmetry.space_group_name_H-M   'P 1'
#
loop_
_entity.id
_entity.type
_entity.pdbx_description
1 polymer ?
#
loop_
_entity_poly.entity_id
_entity_poly.type
_entity_poly.pdbx_seq_one_letter_code
_entity_poly.pdbx_strand_id
1 'polypeptide(L)'
;EIIEAIRYLESPNFYTKQEDPLPNNIWLGAADDVIFRKRGVEFVDGTAPGFAAIAGAAPTPEIAKKIAIELQEKNLYIFMCAEHEGRRFSEQLVEAGVQIGWPTRLVSFGPDITAAVFAMGFACRVAMAFGGIKPGDFRKNLIYNKDRTFAFVMPLGFVSDEWYANAAGAINWGFPTIADTPIPEILPTGICTYEHVVSNIPHDQIVQRAVEVRGLKVQVANVPIPVSYGPAFEGERVRGEDIYLECGGGRTHAVEWVTSKNMDEVEDGRVDVIGPDLDQIKPPAQLPLAIVAEVAGRQMQEDFEPILERQIHHLINYAQGIMHIGQRDIAWLRVGKGAVEKGFKLAHLGKILYAKFHQDFGAIFDKVQVKIYTEKEKVDQMLQQARDVYRKRDARIEGMTDETTDIFYSCTLCQSFAPNHVCVISPERTGLCGAYNWMDCKASFEINPTGPNQPVQKGEILDPKLGQWKGVNDFVFKASRQKIDHYNFYSLVYDPMTTRGCCECIAAILPLTNGVMTVNRDYMGMTPCGMKFTTLAGSVGGG
;
A
#
# COMPACT_ATOMS: atom_id res chain seq x y z
N GLU A 1 -17.03 -11.33 21.08
CA GLU A 1 -16.12 -10.50 21.90
C GLU A 1 -15.65 -11.23 23.15
N ILE A 2 -16.53 -11.51 24.11
CA ILE A 2 -16.14 -12.15 25.39
C ILE A 2 -15.41 -13.49 25.17
N ILE A 3 -15.95 -14.35 24.31
CA ILE A 3 -15.33 -15.66 23.99
C ILE A 3 -13.92 -15.46 23.43
N GLU A 4 -13.74 -14.53 22.49
CA GLU A 4 -12.43 -14.26 21.90
C GLU A 4 -11.45 -13.63 22.89
N ALA A 5 -11.92 -12.74 23.76
CA ALA A 5 -11.10 -12.19 24.83
C ALA A 5 -10.59 -13.28 25.79
N ILE A 6 -11.45 -14.24 26.15
CA ILE A 6 -11.06 -15.41 26.95
C ILE A 6 -10.04 -16.26 26.17
N ARG A 7 -10.25 -16.49 24.87
CA ARG A 7 -9.29 -17.23 24.02
C ARG A 7 -7.91 -16.59 24.01
N TYR A 8 -7.82 -15.26 23.93
CA TYR A 8 -6.55 -14.54 24.03
C TYR A 8 -5.84 -14.73 25.37
N LEU A 9 -6.59 -15.00 26.45
CA LEU A 9 -6.03 -15.26 27.80
C LEU A 9 -5.63 -16.73 27.98
N GLU A 10 -6.51 -17.66 27.61
CA GLU A 10 -6.29 -19.10 27.82
C GLU A 10 -5.36 -19.72 26.77
N SER A 11 -5.37 -19.17 25.55
CA SER A 11 -4.57 -19.63 24.41
C SER A 11 -3.85 -18.46 23.73
N PRO A 12 -2.88 -17.81 24.41
CA PRO A 12 -2.28 -16.55 23.96
C PRO A 12 -1.52 -16.64 22.62
N ASN A 13 -1.18 -17.85 22.16
CA ASN A 13 -0.48 -18.12 20.92
C ASN A 13 -1.40 -18.64 19.80
N PHE A 14 -2.72 -18.65 20.01
CA PHE A 14 -3.68 -19.10 19.00
C PHE A 14 -3.65 -18.20 17.76
N TYR A 15 -3.55 -16.88 17.96
CA TYR A 15 -3.42 -15.89 16.90
C TYR A 15 -1.98 -15.39 16.75
N THR A 16 -1.56 -15.09 15.51
CA THR A 16 -0.20 -14.59 15.24
C THR A 16 0.05 -13.20 15.81
N LYS A 17 -0.96 -12.32 15.81
CA LYS A 17 -0.85 -10.89 16.15
C LYS A 17 0.16 -10.16 15.25
N GLN A 18 0.30 -10.61 14.01
CA GLN A 18 1.22 -10.06 13.00
C GLN A 18 0.45 -9.57 11.77
N GLU A 19 1.09 -8.77 10.92
CA GLU A 19 0.51 -8.36 9.63
C GLU A 19 0.43 -9.53 8.63
N ASP A 20 1.45 -10.38 8.62
CA ASP A 20 1.58 -11.53 7.75
C ASP A 20 1.32 -12.84 8.54
N PRO A 21 0.77 -13.89 7.90
CA PRO A 21 0.73 -15.25 8.44
C PRO A 21 2.11 -15.79 8.85
N LEU A 22 2.13 -16.71 9.81
CA LEU A 22 3.31 -17.53 10.13
C LEU A 22 3.28 -18.84 9.34
N PRO A 23 4.43 -19.50 9.09
CA PRO A 23 4.49 -20.75 8.32
C PRO A 23 3.57 -21.87 8.84
N ASN A 24 3.29 -21.88 10.14
CA ASN A 24 2.48 -22.89 10.83
C ASN A 24 1.20 -22.30 11.46
N ASN A 25 0.90 -21.02 11.25
CA ASN A 25 -0.29 -20.38 11.79
C ASN A 25 -0.75 -19.24 10.88
N ILE A 26 -1.91 -19.43 10.23
CA ILE A 26 -2.49 -18.43 9.36
C ILE A 26 -3.47 -17.48 10.06
N TRP A 27 -3.81 -17.71 11.32
CA TRP A 27 -4.87 -16.95 12.00
C TRP A 27 -4.31 -15.67 12.61
N LEU A 28 -4.69 -14.53 12.05
CA LEU A 28 -4.16 -13.22 12.43
C LEU A 28 -4.83 -12.68 13.70
N GLY A 29 -6.11 -13.00 13.89
CA GLY A 29 -6.93 -12.49 14.98
C GLY A 29 -7.25 -11.00 14.84
N ALA A 30 -7.62 -10.35 15.95
CA ALA A 30 -7.89 -8.93 15.98
C ALA A 30 -6.64 -8.11 15.61
N ALA A 31 -6.82 -7.06 14.80
CA ALA A 31 -5.78 -6.04 14.62
C ALA A 31 -5.41 -5.43 15.97
N ASP A 32 -4.14 -5.42 16.33
CA ASP A 32 -3.66 -4.60 17.43
C ASP A 32 -3.72 -3.10 17.06
N ASP A 33 -3.34 -2.22 17.97
CA ASP A 33 -3.38 -0.77 17.74
C ASP A 33 -2.46 -0.30 16.61
N VAL A 34 -1.36 -1.02 16.34
CA VAL A 34 -0.38 -0.68 15.30
C VAL A 34 -0.97 -1.01 13.94
N ILE A 35 -1.41 -2.26 13.77
CA ILE A 35 -2.08 -2.76 12.56
C ILE A 35 -3.36 -1.97 12.30
N PHE A 36 -4.16 -1.72 13.34
CA PHE A 36 -5.42 -1.00 13.22
C PHE A 36 -5.21 0.44 12.72
N ARG A 37 -4.24 1.17 13.28
CA ARG A 37 -3.94 2.53 12.78
C ARG A 37 -3.45 2.49 11.34
N LYS A 38 -2.72 1.43 10.96
CA LYS A 38 -2.23 1.25 9.60
C LYS A 38 -3.31 1.00 8.58
N ARG A 39 -4.15 0.03 8.85
CA ARG A 39 -5.14 -0.43 7.90
C ARG A 39 -6.42 0.39 7.98
N GLY A 40 -6.72 0.96 9.14
CA GLY A 40 -7.93 1.75 9.38
C GLY A 40 -7.94 3.13 8.73
N VAL A 41 -6.79 3.71 8.37
CA VAL A 41 -6.78 4.99 7.62
C VAL A 41 -7.27 4.83 6.20
N GLU A 42 -7.02 3.66 5.60
CA GLU A 42 -7.41 3.35 4.23
C GLU A 42 -8.94 3.48 4.04
N PHE A 43 -9.69 3.28 5.14
CA PHE A 43 -11.15 3.43 5.22
C PHE A 43 -11.64 4.88 5.22
N VAL A 44 -10.73 5.85 5.29
CA VAL A 44 -11.05 7.27 5.46
C VAL A 44 -10.42 8.12 4.36
N ASP A 45 -9.22 7.75 3.89
CA ASP A 45 -8.57 8.40 2.75
C ASP A 45 -9.12 7.95 1.38
N GLY A 46 -9.99 6.93 1.37
CA GLY A 46 -10.67 6.43 0.17
C GLY A 46 -9.92 5.33 -0.58
N THR A 47 -8.74 4.91 -0.10
CA THR A 47 -7.96 3.82 -0.72
C THR A 47 -8.57 2.44 -0.49
N ALA A 48 -9.40 2.26 0.55
CA ALA A 48 -10.25 1.11 0.77
C ALA A 48 -11.65 1.56 1.22
N PRO A 49 -12.72 1.38 0.43
CA PRO A 49 -14.04 1.91 0.79
C PRO A 49 -14.72 1.16 1.95
N GLY A 50 -14.28 -0.07 2.26
CA GLY A 50 -14.96 -0.94 3.20
C GLY A 50 -14.40 -2.36 3.23
N PHE A 51 -15.20 -3.31 3.70
CA PHE A 51 -14.80 -4.73 3.77
C PHE A 51 -15.96 -5.70 3.47
N ALA A 52 -15.62 -6.87 2.93
CA ALA A 52 -16.48 -8.04 2.90
C ALA A 52 -16.14 -8.94 4.10
N ALA A 53 -17.12 -9.20 4.97
CA ALA A 53 -16.99 -10.18 6.06
C ALA A 53 -17.49 -11.55 5.57
N ILE A 54 -16.56 -12.42 5.19
CA ILE A 54 -16.85 -13.76 4.69
C ILE A 54 -16.86 -14.76 5.84
N ALA A 55 -17.94 -15.52 5.96
CA ALA A 55 -18.07 -16.64 6.88
C ALA A 55 -18.19 -17.96 6.10
N GLY A 56 -17.40 -18.97 6.45
CA GLY A 56 -17.48 -20.30 5.84
C GLY A 56 -16.47 -20.54 4.74
N ALA A 57 -16.92 -21.18 3.66
CA ALA A 57 -16.08 -21.59 2.53
C ALA A 57 -16.86 -21.62 1.23
N ALA A 58 -16.19 -21.31 0.12
CA ALA A 58 -16.77 -21.50 -1.20
C ALA A 58 -16.80 -23.00 -1.56
N PRO A 59 -17.57 -23.42 -2.59
CA PRO A 59 -17.60 -24.82 -2.99
C PRO A 59 -16.24 -25.39 -3.41
N THR A 60 -15.37 -24.57 -4.01
CA THR A 60 -14.01 -24.94 -4.43
C THR A 60 -13.00 -23.80 -4.19
N PRO A 61 -11.68 -24.11 -4.10
CA PRO A 61 -10.63 -23.10 -4.01
C PRO A 61 -10.60 -22.09 -5.18
N GLU A 62 -10.96 -22.52 -6.39
CA GLU A 62 -11.01 -21.66 -7.57
C GLU A 62 -12.11 -20.60 -7.46
N ILE A 63 -13.27 -20.98 -6.92
CA ILE A 63 -14.37 -20.05 -6.66
C ILE A 63 -13.98 -19.08 -5.55
N ALA A 64 -13.36 -19.56 -4.46
CA ALA A 64 -12.86 -18.70 -3.38
C ALA A 64 -11.87 -17.65 -3.92
N LYS A 65 -10.90 -18.09 -4.72
CA LYS A 65 -9.91 -17.22 -5.38
C LYS A 65 -10.57 -16.18 -6.28
N LYS A 66 -11.57 -16.58 -7.09
CA LYS A 66 -12.29 -15.64 -7.97
C LYS A 66 -13.01 -14.56 -7.17
N ILE A 67 -13.76 -14.94 -6.12
CA ILE A 67 -14.47 -14.01 -5.24
C ILE A 67 -13.48 -13.05 -4.57
N ALA A 68 -12.38 -13.57 -4.02
CA ALA A 68 -11.36 -12.77 -3.33
C ALA A 68 -10.73 -11.72 -4.26
N ILE A 69 -10.32 -12.15 -5.47
CA ILE A 69 -9.71 -11.25 -6.46
C ILE A 69 -10.70 -10.16 -6.88
N GLU A 70 -11.96 -10.51 -7.17
CA GLU A 70 -12.97 -9.52 -7.58
C GLU A 70 -13.24 -8.49 -6.45
N LEU A 71 -13.22 -8.92 -5.18
CA LEU A 71 -13.34 -8.01 -4.03
C LEU A 71 -12.10 -7.10 -3.88
N GLN A 72 -10.89 -7.62 -4.10
CA GLN A 72 -9.64 -6.84 -4.08
C GLN A 72 -9.61 -5.80 -5.22
N GLU A 73 -10.09 -6.14 -6.41
CA GLU A 73 -10.22 -5.21 -7.56
C GLU A 73 -11.20 -4.06 -7.27
N LYS A 74 -12.17 -4.29 -6.38
CA LYS A 74 -13.06 -3.24 -5.85
C LYS A 74 -12.48 -2.52 -4.62
N ASN A 75 -11.20 -2.75 -4.33
CA ASN A 75 -10.43 -2.17 -3.23
C ASN A 75 -10.94 -2.52 -1.83
N LEU A 76 -11.74 -3.57 -1.68
CA LEU A 76 -12.28 -3.96 -0.37
C LEU A 76 -11.26 -4.76 0.43
N TYR A 77 -11.36 -4.69 1.75
CA TYR A 77 -10.80 -5.71 2.63
C TYR A 77 -11.69 -6.95 2.64
N ILE A 78 -11.10 -8.12 2.80
CA ILE A 78 -11.81 -9.38 2.96
C ILE A 78 -11.44 -9.94 4.33
N PHE A 79 -12.42 -9.96 5.22
CA PHE A 79 -12.30 -10.45 6.59
C PHE A 79 -12.93 -11.84 6.67
N MET A 80 -12.11 -12.87 6.89
CA MET A 80 -12.51 -14.27 6.73
C MET A 80 -12.57 -14.99 8.08
N CYS A 81 -13.67 -15.70 8.33
CA CYS A 81 -13.85 -16.51 9.54
C CYS A 81 -14.73 -17.73 9.30
N ALA A 82 -14.85 -18.59 10.32
CA ALA A 82 -15.70 -19.78 10.35
C ALA A 82 -15.34 -20.86 9.30
N GLU A 83 -15.98 -22.02 9.43
CA GLU A 83 -15.85 -23.14 8.51
C GLU A 83 -17.21 -23.58 7.94
N HIS A 84 -17.18 -24.23 6.79
CA HIS A 84 -18.29 -24.98 6.25
C HIS A 84 -17.79 -26.35 5.80
N GLU A 85 -18.36 -27.42 6.36
CA GLU A 85 -17.96 -28.82 6.09
C GLU A 85 -16.45 -29.07 6.26
N GLY A 86 -15.86 -28.52 7.32
CA GLY A 86 -14.43 -28.65 7.62
C GLY A 86 -13.50 -27.87 6.67
N ARG A 87 -14.04 -27.03 5.79
CA ARG A 87 -13.27 -26.15 4.89
C ARG A 87 -13.45 -24.70 5.29
N ARG A 88 -12.42 -23.88 5.06
CA ARG A 88 -12.41 -22.44 5.36
C ARG A 88 -11.94 -21.64 4.17
N PHE A 89 -12.56 -20.50 3.93
CA PHE A 89 -12.22 -19.62 2.82
C PHE A 89 -10.73 -19.22 2.83
N SER A 90 -10.15 -18.92 4.01
CA SER A 90 -8.72 -18.60 4.13
C SER A 90 -7.80 -19.76 3.72
N GLU A 91 -8.13 -21.00 4.09
CA GLU A 91 -7.35 -22.19 3.73
C GLU A 91 -7.45 -22.47 2.22
N GLN A 92 -8.64 -22.27 1.64
CA GLN A 92 -8.86 -22.35 0.19
C GLN A 92 -8.01 -21.35 -0.60
N LEU A 93 -7.86 -20.13 -0.10
CA LEU A 93 -6.99 -19.13 -0.74
C LEU A 93 -5.51 -19.55 -0.71
N VAL A 94 -5.04 -20.07 0.43
CA VAL A 94 -3.68 -20.59 0.57
C VAL A 94 -3.44 -21.78 -0.36
N GLU A 95 -4.39 -22.72 -0.43
CA GLU A 95 -4.36 -23.87 -1.35
C GLU A 95 -4.29 -23.41 -2.82
N ALA A 96 -5.02 -22.34 -3.17
CA ALA A 96 -5.03 -21.76 -4.51
C ALA A 96 -3.83 -20.83 -4.81
N GLY A 97 -2.82 -20.80 -3.94
CA GLY A 97 -1.59 -20.03 -4.07
C GLY A 97 -1.77 -18.51 -3.94
N VAL A 98 -2.80 -18.07 -3.21
CA VAL A 98 -3.07 -16.64 -2.97
C VAL A 98 -2.40 -16.19 -1.67
N GLN A 99 -1.64 -15.10 -1.73
CA GLN A 99 -1.02 -14.51 -0.54
C GLN A 99 -2.08 -13.82 0.33
N ILE A 100 -2.31 -14.33 1.54
CA ILE A 100 -3.20 -13.73 2.53
C ILE A 100 -2.39 -12.91 3.56
N GLY A 101 -3.04 -11.94 4.20
CA GLY A 101 -2.43 -11.03 5.16
C GLY A 101 -3.10 -9.66 5.18
N TRP A 102 -2.77 -8.85 6.18
CA TRP A 102 -3.14 -7.43 6.20
C TRP A 102 -2.61 -6.64 4.99
N PRO A 103 -1.37 -6.87 4.48
CA PRO A 103 -0.84 -6.14 3.32
C PRO A 103 -1.57 -6.42 2.00
N THR A 104 -2.15 -7.61 1.83
CA THR A 104 -2.93 -7.98 0.63
C THR A 104 -4.44 -7.78 0.83
N ARG A 105 -4.86 -7.24 1.97
CA ARG A 105 -6.26 -7.04 2.37
C ARG A 105 -7.09 -8.32 2.53
N LEU A 106 -6.46 -9.49 2.52
CA LEU A 106 -7.09 -10.80 2.71
C LEU A 106 -6.80 -11.29 4.14
N VAL A 107 -7.62 -10.91 5.10
CA VAL A 107 -7.36 -11.10 6.54
C VAL A 107 -8.07 -12.35 7.08
N SER A 108 -7.29 -13.34 7.49
CA SER A 108 -7.75 -14.59 8.13
C SER A 108 -7.93 -14.38 9.63
N PHE A 109 -9.14 -14.05 10.07
CA PHE A 109 -9.41 -13.72 11.46
C PHE A 109 -9.39 -14.92 12.40
N GLY A 110 -10.01 -16.03 12.01
CA GLY A 110 -10.01 -17.22 12.84
C GLY A 110 -10.86 -18.35 12.25
N PRO A 111 -10.69 -19.58 12.74
CA PRO A 111 -11.38 -20.74 12.19
C PRO A 111 -12.85 -20.83 12.62
N ASP A 112 -13.24 -20.11 13.68
CA ASP A 112 -14.55 -20.17 14.31
C ASP A 112 -15.37 -18.90 14.00
N ILE A 113 -16.71 -19.02 14.03
CA ILE A 113 -17.60 -17.87 13.83
C ILE A 113 -17.45 -16.79 14.90
N THR A 114 -16.97 -17.13 16.09
CA THR A 114 -16.71 -16.16 17.15
C THR A 114 -15.69 -15.09 16.75
N ALA A 115 -14.81 -15.39 15.79
CA ALA A 115 -13.85 -14.45 15.21
C ALA A 115 -14.50 -13.39 14.28
N ALA A 116 -15.76 -13.56 13.87
CA ALA A 116 -16.51 -12.54 13.12
C ALA A 116 -16.58 -11.20 13.88
N VAL A 117 -16.48 -11.25 15.21
CA VAL A 117 -16.47 -10.05 16.04
C VAL A 117 -15.30 -9.11 15.72
N PHE A 118 -14.17 -9.64 15.22
CA PHE A 118 -13.02 -8.81 14.87
C PHE A 118 -13.33 -7.87 13.70
N ALA A 119 -14.23 -8.25 12.78
CA ALA A 119 -14.70 -7.38 11.69
C ALA A 119 -15.51 -6.19 12.24
N MET A 120 -16.49 -6.46 13.10
CA MET A 120 -17.33 -5.43 13.71
C MET A 120 -16.51 -4.55 14.66
N GLY A 121 -15.62 -5.15 15.44
CA GLY A 121 -14.69 -4.44 16.32
C GLY A 121 -13.74 -3.54 15.55
N PHE A 122 -13.26 -3.95 14.38
CA PHE A 122 -12.46 -3.10 13.49
C PHE A 122 -13.27 -1.89 13.01
N ALA A 123 -14.48 -2.10 12.51
CA ALA A 123 -15.37 -1.04 12.04
C ALA A 123 -15.69 0.00 13.15
N CYS A 124 -16.02 -0.51 14.35
CA CYS A 124 -16.23 0.32 15.54
C CYS A 124 -15.00 1.17 15.88
N ARG A 125 -13.80 0.57 15.81
CA ARG A 125 -12.55 1.30 16.08
C ARG A 125 -12.26 2.34 15.01
N VAL A 126 -12.56 2.10 13.73
CA VAL A 126 -12.43 3.11 12.66
C VAL A 126 -13.25 4.35 13.01
N ALA A 127 -14.52 4.14 13.36
CA ALA A 127 -15.44 5.22 13.71
C ALA A 127 -14.98 6.02 14.94
N MET A 128 -14.39 5.37 15.95
CA MET A 128 -13.85 6.04 17.14
C MET A 128 -12.55 6.79 16.87
N ALA A 129 -11.59 6.12 16.23
CA ALA A 129 -10.24 6.65 16.06
C ALA A 129 -10.15 7.74 14.99
N PHE A 130 -10.91 7.60 13.90
CA PHE A 130 -10.86 8.53 12.77
C PHE A 130 -12.12 9.38 12.63
N GLY A 131 -13.29 8.82 12.99
CA GLY A 131 -14.55 9.57 13.04
C GLY A 131 -14.73 10.45 14.28
N GLY A 132 -13.81 10.36 15.26
CA GLY A 132 -13.85 11.17 16.49
C GLY A 132 -15.02 10.80 17.42
N ILE A 133 -15.60 9.61 17.28
CA ILE A 133 -16.74 9.17 18.07
C ILE A 133 -16.27 8.70 19.44
N LYS A 134 -16.88 9.23 20.51
CA LYS A 134 -16.50 8.90 21.88
C LYS A 134 -16.93 7.47 22.24
N PRO A 135 -16.11 6.72 23.00
CA PRO A 135 -16.52 5.45 23.59
C PRO A 135 -17.84 5.60 24.37
N GLY A 136 -18.76 4.65 24.20
CA GLY A 136 -20.10 4.68 24.80
C GLY A 136 -21.18 5.36 23.96
N ASP A 137 -20.83 6.19 22.97
CA ASP A 137 -21.79 6.80 22.03
C ASP A 137 -22.13 5.81 20.89
N PHE A 138 -22.80 4.72 21.25
CA PHE A 138 -23.07 3.61 20.32
C PHE A 138 -23.88 4.08 19.11
N ARG A 139 -24.84 5.00 19.30
CA ARG A 139 -25.71 5.47 18.22
C ARG A 139 -24.91 6.19 17.13
N LYS A 140 -24.00 7.10 17.51
CA LYS A 140 -23.13 7.75 16.51
C LYS A 140 -22.21 6.74 15.83
N ASN A 141 -21.70 5.76 16.57
CA ASN A 141 -20.85 4.72 16.00
C ASN A 141 -21.58 3.92 14.90
N LEU A 142 -22.81 3.48 15.17
CA LEU A 142 -23.63 2.76 14.18
C LEU A 142 -23.95 3.63 12.96
N ILE A 143 -24.31 4.90 13.16
CA ILE A 143 -24.60 5.84 12.05
C ILE A 143 -23.35 6.07 11.19
N TYR A 144 -22.18 6.26 11.81
CA TYR A 144 -20.93 6.43 11.06
C TYR A 144 -20.65 5.23 10.18
N ASN A 145 -20.78 4.01 10.72
CA ASN A 145 -20.53 2.79 9.94
C ASN A 145 -21.52 2.63 8.79
N LYS A 146 -22.81 2.92 9.02
CA LYS A 146 -23.84 2.95 7.99
C LYS A 146 -23.47 3.90 6.84
N ASP A 147 -22.97 5.09 7.15
CA ASP A 147 -22.77 6.14 6.16
C ASP A 147 -21.38 6.14 5.51
N ARG A 148 -20.35 5.63 6.21
CA ARG A 148 -18.93 5.77 5.82
C ARG A 148 -18.21 4.47 5.56
N THR A 149 -18.66 3.34 6.12
CA THR A 149 -17.97 2.05 5.99
C THR A 149 -18.77 1.14 5.06
N PHE A 150 -18.31 0.99 3.81
CA PHE A 150 -19.00 0.18 2.81
C PHE A 150 -18.76 -1.32 3.02
N ALA A 151 -19.31 -1.85 4.11
CA ALA A 151 -19.17 -3.26 4.48
C ALA A 151 -20.45 -4.07 4.35
N PHE A 152 -20.28 -5.38 4.12
CA PHE A 152 -21.35 -6.37 4.00
C PHE A 152 -20.87 -7.74 4.50
N VAL A 153 -21.83 -8.57 4.92
CA VAL A 153 -21.60 -9.96 5.34
C VAL A 153 -21.89 -10.88 4.16
N MET A 154 -21.02 -11.85 3.92
CA MET A 154 -21.13 -12.82 2.84
C MET A 154 -20.93 -14.23 3.40
N PRO A 155 -21.97 -14.87 3.94
CA PRO A 155 -21.89 -16.27 4.33
C PRO A 155 -21.82 -17.13 3.06
N LEU A 156 -20.86 -18.06 3.04
CA LEU A 156 -20.69 -19.06 1.99
C LEU A 156 -20.85 -20.44 2.60
N GLY A 157 -21.97 -21.08 2.28
CA GLY A 157 -22.37 -22.39 2.83
C GLY A 157 -23.51 -22.32 3.86
N PHE A 158 -23.69 -23.42 4.59
CA PHE A 158 -24.80 -23.58 5.53
C PHE A 158 -24.73 -22.56 6.68
N VAL A 159 -25.76 -21.71 6.77
CA VAL A 159 -25.90 -20.68 7.80
C VAL A 159 -26.54 -21.29 9.04
N SER A 160 -25.74 -21.49 10.09
CA SER A 160 -26.23 -21.97 11.39
C SER A 160 -26.95 -20.87 12.17
N ASP A 161 -27.67 -21.24 13.23
CA ASP A 161 -28.34 -20.28 14.12
C ASP A 161 -27.38 -19.24 14.71
N GLU A 162 -26.13 -19.64 14.98
CA GLU A 162 -25.09 -18.71 15.46
C GLU A 162 -24.67 -17.72 14.37
N TRP A 163 -24.60 -18.15 13.11
CA TRP A 163 -24.30 -17.26 11.98
C TRP A 163 -25.45 -16.29 11.75
N TYR A 164 -26.71 -16.75 11.82
CA TYR A 164 -27.88 -15.87 11.77
C TYR A 164 -27.81 -14.79 12.85
N ALA A 165 -27.48 -15.14 14.09
CA ALA A 165 -27.38 -14.18 15.18
C ALA A 165 -26.28 -13.13 14.93
N ASN A 166 -25.11 -13.54 14.43
CA ASN A 166 -24.01 -12.62 14.11
C ASN A 166 -24.35 -11.71 12.91
N ALA A 167 -24.95 -12.26 11.84
CA ALA A 167 -25.38 -11.50 10.67
C ALA A 167 -26.49 -10.50 11.01
N ALA A 168 -27.47 -10.88 11.83
CA ALA A 168 -28.48 -9.98 12.36
C ALA A 168 -27.87 -8.86 13.24
N GLY A 169 -26.79 -9.15 13.96
CA GLY A 169 -25.98 -8.15 14.64
C GLY A 169 -25.44 -7.10 13.66
N ALA A 170 -24.79 -7.54 12.58
CA ALA A 170 -24.17 -6.67 11.57
C ALA A 170 -25.16 -5.73 10.86
N ILE A 171 -26.43 -6.12 10.73
CA ILE A 171 -27.51 -5.25 10.22
C ILE A 171 -27.57 -3.93 11.00
N ASN A 172 -27.33 -3.92 12.32
CA ASN A 172 -27.35 -2.70 13.12
C ASN A 172 -26.31 -1.66 12.70
N TRP A 173 -25.18 -2.10 12.11
CA TRP A 173 -24.15 -1.22 11.53
C TRP A 173 -24.50 -0.74 10.11
N GLY A 174 -25.66 -1.15 9.58
CA GLY A 174 -26.05 -0.90 8.20
C GLY A 174 -25.39 -1.86 7.21
N PHE A 175 -24.79 -2.96 7.69
CA PHE A 175 -24.10 -3.93 6.83
C PHE A 175 -25.08 -5.02 6.38
N PRO A 176 -25.42 -5.10 5.08
CA PRO A 176 -26.33 -6.11 4.59
C PRO A 176 -25.67 -7.49 4.53
N THR A 177 -26.48 -8.54 4.49
CA THR A 177 -26.04 -9.93 4.31
C THR A 177 -26.41 -10.42 2.91
N ILE A 178 -25.44 -10.99 2.20
CA ILE A 178 -25.62 -11.54 0.85
C ILE A 178 -25.14 -13.00 0.87
N ALA A 179 -26.09 -13.92 0.84
CA ALA A 179 -25.83 -15.36 0.99
C ALA A 179 -25.91 -16.12 -0.34
N ASP A 180 -25.07 -17.15 -0.48
CA ASP A 180 -25.15 -18.11 -1.58
C ASP A 180 -26.24 -19.17 -1.38
N THR A 181 -26.66 -19.39 -0.14
CA THR A 181 -27.70 -20.36 0.24
C THR A 181 -29.09 -19.71 0.38
N PRO A 182 -30.18 -20.50 0.28
CA PRO A 182 -31.55 -19.99 0.36
C PRO A 182 -31.99 -19.74 1.81
N ILE A 183 -31.47 -18.67 2.41
CA ILE A 183 -31.90 -18.18 3.74
C ILE A 183 -33.08 -17.20 3.62
N PRO A 184 -33.89 -16.99 4.69
CA PRO A 184 -34.96 -16.00 4.68
C PRO A 184 -34.46 -14.59 4.36
N GLU A 185 -35.09 -13.94 3.39
CA GLU A 185 -34.72 -12.59 2.97
C GLU A 185 -35.35 -11.49 3.85
N ILE A 186 -34.68 -10.34 3.91
CA ILE A 186 -35.15 -9.12 4.56
C ILE A 186 -34.97 -8.00 3.54
N LEU A 187 -35.90 -7.94 2.59
CA LEU A 187 -35.89 -6.99 1.47
C LEU A 187 -36.28 -5.54 1.82
N PRO A 188 -37.14 -5.26 2.83
CA PRO A 188 -37.46 -3.88 3.18
C PRO A 188 -36.21 -3.08 3.54
N THR A 189 -36.19 -1.79 3.21
CA THR A 189 -35.08 -0.88 3.55
C THR A 189 -35.28 -0.23 4.92
N GLY A 190 -34.22 0.33 5.52
CA GLY A 190 -34.34 1.02 6.81
C GLY A 190 -32.99 1.25 7.49
N ILE A 191 -32.40 0.19 8.02
CA ILE A 191 -31.08 0.25 8.66
C ILE A 191 -29.99 0.20 7.58
N CYS A 192 -30.02 -0.81 6.70
CA CYS A 192 -29.17 -0.89 5.52
C CYS A 192 -29.59 0.15 4.44
N THR A 193 -28.70 0.38 3.48
CA THR A 193 -28.94 1.32 2.37
C THR A 193 -30.08 0.85 1.47
N TYR A 194 -30.03 -0.42 1.08
CA TYR A 194 -31.09 -1.10 0.34
C TYR A 194 -31.60 -2.30 1.16
N GLU A 195 -31.56 -3.51 0.61
CA GLU A 195 -31.97 -4.74 1.27
C GLU A 195 -31.04 -5.09 2.45
N HIS A 196 -31.59 -5.69 3.51
CA HIS A 196 -30.80 -6.11 4.67
C HIS A 196 -30.27 -7.53 4.50
N VAL A 197 -31.06 -8.43 3.90
CA VAL A 197 -30.66 -9.80 3.61
C VAL A 197 -31.16 -10.18 2.23
N VAL A 198 -30.23 -10.60 1.37
CA VAL A 198 -30.49 -11.14 0.04
C VAL A 198 -29.88 -12.53 -0.02
N SER A 199 -30.60 -13.51 -0.57
CA SER A 199 -30.18 -14.92 -0.51
C SER A 199 -30.19 -15.60 -1.88
N ASN A 200 -29.68 -16.84 -1.91
CA ASN A 200 -29.63 -17.68 -3.10
C ASN A 200 -28.92 -17.02 -4.30
N ILE A 201 -27.84 -16.28 -4.03
CA ILE A 201 -27.07 -15.59 -5.06
C ILE A 201 -25.96 -16.49 -5.62
N PRO A 202 -25.91 -16.71 -6.94
CA PRO A 202 -24.84 -17.47 -7.58
C PRO A 202 -23.44 -16.88 -7.30
N HIS A 203 -22.43 -17.74 -7.08
CA HIS A 203 -21.07 -17.32 -6.73
C HIS A 203 -20.40 -16.42 -7.77
N ASP A 204 -20.79 -16.50 -9.05
CA ASP A 204 -20.29 -15.65 -10.13
C ASP A 204 -20.91 -14.25 -10.14
N GLN A 205 -21.99 -14.02 -9.38
CA GLN A 205 -22.72 -12.74 -9.28
C GLN A 205 -22.71 -12.18 -7.86
N ILE A 206 -22.27 -12.95 -6.86
CA ILE A 206 -22.40 -12.61 -5.44
C ILE A 206 -21.66 -11.33 -5.06
N VAL A 207 -20.49 -11.09 -5.65
CA VAL A 207 -19.68 -9.89 -5.39
C VAL A 207 -20.37 -8.66 -5.98
N GLN A 208 -20.83 -8.73 -7.23
CA GLN A 208 -21.59 -7.65 -7.86
C GLN A 208 -22.85 -7.32 -7.05
N ARG A 209 -23.63 -8.34 -6.69
CA ARG A 209 -24.86 -8.15 -5.90
C ARG A 209 -24.57 -7.51 -4.55
N ALA A 210 -23.51 -7.93 -3.86
CA ALA A 210 -23.13 -7.35 -2.57
C ALA A 210 -22.77 -5.87 -2.67
N VAL A 211 -22.04 -5.48 -3.71
CA VAL A 211 -21.64 -4.09 -3.99
C VAL A 211 -22.87 -3.23 -4.31
N GLU A 212 -23.80 -3.75 -5.10
CA GLU A 212 -25.07 -3.09 -5.43
C GLU A 212 -25.93 -2.86 -4.18
N VAL A 213 -26.18 -3.92 -3.40
CA VAL A 213 -27.02 -3.88 -2.18
C VAL A 213 -26.40 -2.98 -1.11
N ARG A 214 -25.07 -2.92 -1.02
CA ARG A 214 -24.38 -1.99 -0.12
C ARG A 214 -24.38 -0.54 -0.63
N GLY A 215 -24.60 -0.32 -1.93
CA GLY A 215 -24.56 0.99 -2.57
C GLY A 215 -23.13 1.49 -2.83
N LEU A 216 -22.16 0.59 -2.96
CA LEU A 216 -20.77 0.95 -3.26
C LEU A 216 -20.62 1.30 -4.74
N LYS A 217 -20.20 2.54 -5.03
CA LYS A 217 -19.84 2.96 -6.39
C LYS A 217 -18.36 2.68 -6.64
N VAL A 218 -18.06 1.68 -7.45
CA VAL A 218 -16.68 1.32 -7.78
C VAL A 218 -16.21 2.13 -8.98
N GLN A 219 -15.12 2.88 -8.82
CA GLN A 219 -14.37 3.42 -9.96
C GLN A 219 -13.35 2.38 -10.40
N VAL A 220 -13.63 1.65 -11.48
CA VAL A 220 -12.66 0.72 -12.06
C VAL A 220 -11.76 1.49 -13.01
N ALA A 221 -10.50 1.71 -12.62
CA ALA A 221 -9.48 2.16 -13.54
C ALA A 221 -9.14 1.00 -14.47
N ASN A 222 -9.53 1.09 -15.75
CA ASN A 222 -9.28 0.03 -16.71
C ASN A 222 -7.84 0.13 -17.25
N VAL A 223 -6.92 -0.63 -16.67
CA VAL A 223 -5.54 -0.73 -17.13
C VAL A 223 -5.39 -1.97 -18.02
N PRO A 224 -4.94 -1.85 -19.29
CA PRO A 224 -4.99 -2.95 -20.26
C PRO A 224 -3.83 -3.94 -20.07
N ILE A 225 -3.87 -4.69 -18.97
CA ILE A 225 -2.90 -5.71 -18.58
C ILE A 225 -3.61 -7.03 -18.22
N PRO A 226 -2.91 -8.18 -18.29
CA PRO A 226 -3.53 -9.50 -18.11
C PRO A 226 -3.59 -9.97 -16.65
N VAL A 227 -3.19 -9.12 -15.70
CA VAL A 227 -3.22 -9.38 -14.27
C VAL A 227 -4.16 -8.38 -13.59
N SER A 228 -4.70 -8.75 -12.44
CA SER A 228 -5.51 -7.84 -11.63
C SER A 228 -4.69 -6.63 -11.22
N TYR A 229 -5.36 -5.48 -11.13
CA TYR A 229 -4.72 -4.19 -10.89
C TYR A 229 -5.46 -3.40 -9.83
N GLY A 230 -4.74 -2.93 -8.81
CA GLY A 230 -5.27 -2.04 -7.78
C GLY A 230 -4.40 -1.95 -6.52
N PRO A 231 -4.64 -0.93 -5.67
CA PRO A 231 -3.95 -0.73 -4.39
C PRO A 231 -3.87 -1.96 -3.48
N ALA A 232 -4.84 -2.88 -3.55
CA ALA A 232 -4.86 -4.10 -2.75
C ALA A 232 -3.64 -5.02 -3.01
N PHE A 233 -3.00 -4.92 -4.17
CA PHE A 233 -1.84 -5.74 -4.55
C PHE A 233 -0.50 -5.08 -4.20
N GLU A 234 -0.48 -3.82 -3.76
CA GLU A 234 0.76 -3.06 -3.49
C GLU A 234 1.68 -3.75 -2.48
N GLY A 235 1.09 -4.45 -1.51
CA GLY A 235 1.80 -5.14 -0.44
C GLY A 235 2.32 -6.54 -0.80
N GLU A 236 2.03 -7.06 -1.99
CA GLU A 236 2.47 -8.40 -2.40
C GLU A 236 4.00 -8.50 -2.45
N ARG A 237 4.53 -9.66 -2.06
CA ARG A 237 5.97 -9.90 -1.98
C ARG A 237 6.37 -11.08 -2.85
N VAL A 238 7.09 -10.81 -3.94
CA VAL A 238 7.66 -11.87 -4.79
C VAL A 238 9.00 -12.32 -4.22
N ARG A 239 9.10 -13.58 -3.77
CA ARG A 239 10.29 -14.11 -3.07
C ARG A 239 10.58 -15.56 -3.46
N GLY A 240 11.81 -16.01 -3.21
CA GLY A 240 12.18 -17.42 -3.30
C GLY A 240 11.87 -18.05 -4.66
N GLU A 241 11.15 -19.17 -4.63
CA GLU A 241 10.80 -19.95 -5.82
C GLU A 241 9.77 -19.27 -6.72
N ASP A 242 9.05 -18.24 -6.25
CA ASP A 242 8.05 -17.53 -7.05
C ASP A 242 8.66 -16.55 -8.05
N ILE A 243 9.95 -16.22 -7.90
CA ILE A 243 10.64 -15.26 -8.77
C ILE A 243 10.80 -15.87 -10.18
N TYR A 244 10.23 -15.21 -11.18
CA TYR A 244 10.49 -15.49 -12.60
C TYR A 244 11.65 -14.65 -13.13
N LEU A 245 11.59 -13.34 -12.88
CA LEU A 245 12.61 -12.35 -13.24
C LEU A 245 12.92 -11.45 -12.04
N GLU A 246 14.19 -11.14 -11.84
CA GLU A 246 14.67 -10.15 -10.87
C GLU A 246 15.61 -9.14 -11.56
N CYS A 247 15.34 -7.85 -11.39
CA CYS A 247 16.14 -6.74 -11.93
C CYS A 247 16.50 -5.75 -10.83
N GLY A 248 17.76 -5.36 -10.68
CA GLY A 248 18.18 -4.42 -9.64
C GLY A 248 18.58 -5.11 -8.33
N GLY A 249 18.35 -4.43 -7.19
CA GLY A 249 18.57 -4.97 -5.85
C GLY A 249 20.04 -5.36 -5.57
N GLY A 250 20.98 -4.59 -6.09
CA GLY A 250 22.42 -4.86 -6.00
C GLY A 250 22.93 -6.03 -6.86
N ARG A 251 22.07 -6.68 -7.66
CA ARG A 251 22.43 -7.84 -8.50
C ARG A 251 22.68 -7.49 -9.95
N THR A 252 21.84 -6.62 -10.51
CA THR A 252 21.98 -6.06 -11.85
C THR A 252 21.75 -4.55 -11.80
N HIS A 253 22.13 -3.83 -12.85
CA HIS A 253 21.79 -2.41 -12.96
C HIS A 253 20.30 -2.26 -13.24
N ALA A 254 19.64 -1.36 -12.50
CA ALA A 254 18.24 -1.03 -12.71
C ALA A 254 18.03 0.47 -12.54
N VAL A 255 17.36 1.10 -13.50
CA VAL A 255 17.06 2.53 -13.46
C VAL A 255 15.64 2.83 -13.91
N GLU A 256 14.95 3.73 -13.20
CA GLU A 256 13.68 4.32 -13.64
C GLU A 256 13.82 5.82 -13.82
N TRP A 257 13.46 6.33 -15.00
CA TRP A 257 13.75 7.70 -15.37
C TRP A 257 12.56 8.31 -16.12
N VAL A 258 12.04 9.42 -15.61
CA VAL A 258 11.08 10.26 -16.35
C VAL A 258 11.81 11.48 -16.90
N THR A 259 11.57 11.82 -18.16
CA THR A 259 12.16 13.01 -18.80
C THR A 259 11.20 13.67 -19.78
N SER A 260 11.26 15.00 -19.84
CA SER A 260 10.47 15.81 -20.75
C SER A 260 11.09 15.83 -22.16
N LYS A 261 10.24 15.82 -23.17
CA LYS A 261 10.59 15.90 -24.59
C LYS A 261 9.70 16.90 -25.31
N ASN A 262 10.10 17.31 -26.52
CA ASN A 262 9.23 18.12 -27.36
C ASN A 262 8.04 17.28 -27.86
N MET A 263 6.94 17.96 -28.19
CA MET A 263 5.66 17.33 -28.56
C MET A 263 5.76 16.44 -29.82
N ASP A 264 6.70 16.71 -30.70
CA ASP A 264 7.00 15.99 -31.94
C ASP A 264 7.96 14.81 -31.74
N GLU A 265 8.65 14.73 -30.61
CA GLU A 265 9.53 13.61 -30.24
C GLU A 265 8.80 12.46 -29.52
N VAL A 266 7.55 12.71 -29.10
CA VAL A 266 6.72 11.75 -28.33
C VAL A 266 5.51 11.29 -29.14
N GLU A 267 5.44 9.98 -29.34
CA GLU A 267 4.29 9.28 -29.88
C GLU A 267 3.45 8.74 -28.71
N ASP A 268 2.30 9.36 -28.47
CA ASP A 268 1.47 9.05 -27.30
C ASP A 268 1.03 7.58 -27.29
N GLY A 269 1.19 6.92 -26.13
CA GLY A 269 0.82 5.51 -25.94
C GLY A 269 1.81 4.50 -26.51
N ARG A 270 2.91 4.95 -27.13
CA ARG A 270 3.94 4.04 -27.64
C ARG A 270 4.69 3.37 -26.49
N VAL A 271 4.81 2.05 -26.58
CA VAL A 271 5.60 1.23 -25.65
C VAL A 271 6.58 0.37 -26.43
N ASP A 272 7.87 0.57 -26.20
CA ASP A 272 8.95 -0.21 -26.82
C ASP A 272 9.65 -1.08 -25.77
N VAL A 273 9.92 -2.34 -26.10
CA VAL A 273 10.79 -3.24 -25.31
C VAL A 273 12.06 -3.50 -26.13
N ILE A 274 13.19 -3.02 -25.62
CA ILE A 274 14.51 -3.11 -26.27
C ILE A 274 15.38 -4.12 -25.51
N GLY A 275 15.39 -5.34 -26.04
CA GLY A 275 16.10 -6.48 -25.47
C GLY A 275 15.17 -7.67 -25.20
N PRO A 276 15.66 -8.70 -24.47
CA PRO A 276 14.87 -9.88 -24.17
C PRO A 276 13.63 -9.54 -23.31
N ASP A 277 12.47 -10.03 -23.74
CA ASP A 277 11.22 -10.02 -22.96
C ASP A 277 11.08 -11.32 -22.14
N LEU A 278 10.02 -11.45 -21.34
CA LEU A 278 9.81 -12.56 -20.40
C LEU A 278 9.72 -13.93 -21.07
N ASP A 279 9.25 -14.02 -22.32
CA ASP A 279 9.15 -15.27 -23.09
C ASP A 279 10.49 -15.69 -23.73
N GLN A 280 11.53 -14.86 -23.62
CA GLN A 280 12.85 -15.07 -24.23
C GLN A 280 13.95 -15.38 -23.21
N ILE A 281 13.59 -15.55 -21.93
CA ILE A 281 14.53 -15.82 -20.84
C ILE A 281 14.26 -17.17 -20.17
N LYS A 282 15.27 -17.71 -19.50
CA LYS A 282 15.15 -18.94 -18.70
C LYS A 282 14.99 -18.59 -17.20
N PRO A 283 13.82 -18.83 -16.58
CA PRO A 283 13.60 -18.51 -15.17
C PRO A 283 14.30 -19.50 -14.21
N PRO A 284 14.70 -19.07 -13.00
CA PRO A 284 14.73 -17.68 -12.54
C PRO A 284 15.84 -16.90 -13.27
N ALA A 285 15.47 -15.75 -13.85
CA ALA A 285 16.39 -14.92 -14.62
C ALA A 285 16.76 -13.66 -13.84
N GLN A 286 17.94 -13.13 -14.15
CA GLN A 286 18.36 -11.79 -13.73
C GLN A 286 18.71 -10.98 -14.97
N LEU A 287 18.08 -9.82 -15.12
CA LEU A 287 18.35 -8.90 -16.23
C LEU A 287 18.65 -7.50 -15.69
N PRO A 288 19.49 -6.71 -16.38
CA PRO A 288 19.49 -5.27 -16.19
C PRO A 288 18.16 -4.69 -16.69
N LEU A 289 17.74 -3.55 -16.15
CA LEU A 289 16.46 -2.91 -16.50
C LEU A 289 16.60 -1.39 -16.59
N ALA A 290 16.07 -0.77 -17.63
CA ALA A 290 15.79 0.66 -17.62
C ALA A 290 14.32 0.90 -18.00
N ILE A 291 13.57 1.59 -17.15
CA ILE A 291 12.22 2.08 -17.43
C ILE A 291 12.33 3.57 -17.71
N VAL A 292 12.22 3.96 -18.99
CA VAL A 292 12.32 5.35 -19.40
C VAL A 292 10.96 5.84 -19.88
N ALA A 293 10.36 6.80 -19.17
CA ALA A 293 9.12 7.45 -19.60
C ALA A 293 9.43 8.85 -20.15
N GLU A 294 9.17 9.05 -21.43
CA GLU A 294 9.32 10.33 -22.12
C GLU A 294 7.95 11.00 -22.19
N VAL A 295 7.83 12.15 -21.53
CA VAL A 295 6.57 12.91 -21.41
C VAL A 295 6.67 14.22 -22.19
N ALA A 296 5.57 14.65 -22.79
CA ALA A 296 5.46 15.94 -23.45
C ALA A 296 4.15 16.61 -23.07
N GLY A 297 4.19 17.91 -22.77
CA GLY A 297 3.03 18.63 -22.30
C GLY A 297 3.22 20.14 -22.31
N ARG A 298 2.17 20.91 -22.60
CA ARG A 298 2.25 22.38 -22.54
C ARG A 298 2.51 22.93 -21.14
N GLN A 299 2.00 22.23 -20.11
CA GLN A 299 2.19 22.59 -18.71
C GLN A 299 3.33 21.80 -18.05
N MET A 300 3.98 20.89 -18.79
CA MET A 300 5.06 20.08 -18.26
C MET A 300 6.29 20.95 -18.02
N GLN A 301 6.93 20.76 -16.87
CA GLN A 301 8.15 21.44 -16.48
C GLN A 301 9.17 20.40 -16.01
N GLU A 302 10.46 20.70 -16.13
CA GLU A 302 11.53 19.81 -15.64
C GLU A 302 11.37 19.50 -14.13
N ASP A 303 10.77 20.43 -13.37
CA ASP A 303 10.48 20.27 -11.94
C ASP A 303 9.38 19.25 -11.64
N PHE A 304 8.56 18.88 -12.62
CA PHE A 304 7.49 17.88 -12.46
C PHE A 304 7.98 16.46 -12.73
N GLU A 305 9.10 16.28 -13.45
CA GLU A 305 9.63 14.96 -13.79
C GLU A 305 9.85 14.04 -12.56
N PRO A 306 10.44 14.51 -11.44
CA PRO A 306 10.63 13.68 -10.25
C PRO A 306 9.30 13.25 -9.61
N ILE A 307 8.23 14.02 -9.81
CA ILE A 307 6.91 13.74 -9.24
C ILE A 307 6.29 12.54 -9.92
N LEU A 308 6.32 12.51 -11.26
CA LEU A 308 5.89 11.37 -12.06
C LEU A 308 6.80 10.16 -11.81
N GLU A 309 8.11 10.37 -11.76
CA GLU A 309 9.11 9.31 -11.54
C GLU A 309 8.84 8.55 -10.24
N ARG A 310 8.53 9.26 -9.15
CA ARG A 310 8.20 8.62 -7.87
C ARG A 310 6.95 7.75 -7.93
N GLN A 311 5.99 8.05 -8.80
CA GLN A 311 4.75 7.27 -8.92
C GLN A 311 4.98 5.92 -9.59
N ILE A 312 6.06 5.74 -10.34
CA ILE A 312 6.41 4.44 -10.94
C ILE A 312 6.39 3.33 -9.87
N HIS A 313 6.88 3.63 -8.67
CA HIS A 313 6.81 2.70 -7.55
C HIS A 313 5.39 2.24 -7.18
N HIS A 314 4.46 3.16 -6.96
CA HIS A 314 3.09 2.80 -6.57
C HIS A 314 2.36 2.12 -7.74
N LEU A 315 2.47 2.70 -8.93
CA LEU A 315 1.73 2.26 -10.11
C LEU A 315 2.13 0.86 -10.56
N ILE A 316 3.41 0.49 -10.49
CA ILE A 316 3.87 -0.86 -10.81
C ILE A 316 3.44 -1.88 -9.75
N ASN A 317 3.54 -1.54 -8.45
CA ASN A 317 3.15 -2.44 -7.36
C ASN A 317 1.64 -2.75 -7.32
N TYR A 318 0.79 -1.92 -7.96
CA TYR A 318 -0.63 -2.22 -8.06
C TYR A 318 -0.94 -3.39 -8.99
N ALA A 319 0.01 -3.84 -9.82
CA ALA A 319 -0.17 -5.04 -10.64
C ALA A 319 0.12 -6.30 -9.82
N GLN A 320 -0.86 -7.21 -9.76
CA GLN A 320 -0.73 -8.47 -9.03
C GLN A 320 0.48 -9.29 -9.52
N GLY A 321 1.27 -9.80 -8.57
CA GLY A 321 2.45 -10.61 -8.82
C GLY A 321 3.69 -9.82 -9.28
N ILE A 322 3.65 -8.49 -9.21
CA ILE A 322 4.78 -7.60 -9.51
C ILE A 322 5.19 -6.87 -8.24
N MET A 323 6.50 -6.83 -7.95
CA MET A 323 7.05 -6.13 -6.79
C MET A 323 8.10 -5.12 -7.24
N HIS A 324 7.93 -3.86 -6.88
CA HIS A 324 8.89 -2.79 -7.13
C HIS A 324 9.33 -2.10 -5.83
N ILE A 325 10.63 -1.94 -5.62
CA ILE A 325 11.23 -1.25 -4.47
C ILE A 325 12.33 -0.32 -4.99
N GLY A 326 12.65 0.73 -4.24
CA GLY A 326 13.69 1.68 -4.61
C GLY A 326 13.13 2.81 -5.46
N GLN A 327 14.03 3.44 -6.20
CA GLN A 327 13.78 4.61 -7.04
C GLN A 327 15.01 4.89 -7.91
N ARG A 328 14.90 5.82 -8.86
CA ARG A 328 16.05 6.32 -9.66
C ARG A 328 16.90 5.15 -10.17
N ASP A 329 18.21 5.14 -9.91
CA ASP A 329 19.17 4.12 -10.34
C ASP A 329 19.43 3.00 -9.33
N ILE A 330 18.60 2.90 -8.29
CA ILE A 330 18.60 1.82 -7.30
C ILE A 330 17.23 1.11 -7.28
N ALA A 331 16.50 1.19 -8.39
CA ALA A 331 15.24 0.47 -8.57
C ALA A 331 15.46 -1.05 -8.42
N TRP A 332 14.44 -1.75 -7.94
CA TRP A 332 14.46 -3.19 -7.75
C TRP A 332 13.09 -3.76 -8.10
N LEU A 333 13.03 -4.49 -9.21
CA LEU A 333 11.82 -5.09 -9.73
C LEU A 333 11.90 -6.63 -9.63
N ARG A 334 10.81 -7.26 -9.22
CA ARG A 334 10.60 -8.71 -9.38
C ARG A 334 9.27 -8.98 -10.06
N VAL A 335 9.29 -9.95 -10.98
CA VAL A 335 8.10 -10.48 -11.65
C VAL A 335 7.89 -11.90 -11.17
N GLY A 336 6.69 -12.21 -10.65
CA GLY A 336 6.32 -13.54 -10.18
C GLY A 336 5.91 -14.48 -11.32
N LYS A 337 6.14 -15.78 -11.14
CA LYS A 337 5.75 -16.83 -12.11
C LYS A 337 4.26 -16.78 -12.46
N GLY A 338 3.39 -16.60 -11.46
CA GLY A 338 1.94 -16.50 -11.67
C GLY A 338 1.50 -15.31 -12.53
N ALA A 339 2.25 -14.20 -12.53
CA ALA A 339 1.97 -13.08 -13.43
C ALA A 339 2.30 -13.45 -14.89
N VAL A 340 3.42 -14.14 -15.11
CA VAL A 340 3.84 -14.60 -16.44
C VAL A 340 2.88 -15.66 -17.00
N GLU A 341 2.41 -16.59 -16.18
CA GLU A 341 1.41 -17.59 -16.55
C GLU A 341 0.10 -16.97 -17.02
N LYS A 342 -0.30 -15.83 -16.44
CA LYS A 342 -1.46 -15.04 -16.88
C LYS A 342 -1.20 -14.26 -18.17
N GLY A 343 0.03 -14.22 -18.67
CA GLY A 343 0.41 -13.54 -19.90
C GLY A 343 1.07 -12.17 -19.69
N PHE A 344 1.52 -11.85 -18.48
CA PHE A 344 2.28 -10.62 -18.23
C PHE A 344 3.58 -10.60 -19.08
N LYS A 345 3.99 -9.40 -19.49
CA LYS A 345 5.11 -9.09 -20.40
C LYS A 345 5.71 -7.77 -19.95
N LEU A 346 6.97 -7.50 -20.25
CA LEU A 346 7.58 -6.24 -19.84
C LEU A 346 6.84 -5.02 -20.41
N ALA A 347 6.32 -5.11 -21.65
CA ALA A 347 5.49 -4.05 -22.25
C ALA A 347 4.29 -3.62 -21.38
N HIS A 348 3.79 -4.49 -20.50
CA HIS A 348 2.69 -4.14 -19.59
C HIS A 348 3.10 -3.10 -18.54
N LEU A 349 4.37 -3.00 -18.17
CA LEU A 349 4.87 -1.90 -17.33
C LEU A 349 4.63 -0.55 -18.01
N GLY A 350 4.93 -0.45 -19.30
CA GLY A 350 4.69 0.77 -20.09
C GLY A 350 3.21 1.11 -20.23
N LYS A 351 2.34 0.09 -20.41
CA LYS A 351 0.89 0.29 -20.48
C LYS A 351 0.30 0.78 -19.15
N ILE A 352 0.81 0.28 -18.02
CA ILE A 352 0.45 0.75 -16.68
C ILE A 352 0.79 2.24 -16.55
N LEU A 353 2.05 2.60 -16.84
CA LEU A 353 2.50 3.99 -16.72
C LEU A 353 1.73 4.92 -17.65
N TYR A 354 1.49 4.54 -18.90
CA TYR A 354 0.67 5.32 -19.83
C TYR A 354 -0.74 5.59 -19.27
N ALA A 355 -1.47 4.53 -18.89
CA ALA A 355 -2.85 4.67 -18.44
C ALA A 355 -2.95 5.51 -17.16
N LYS A 356 -2.04 5.27 -16.20
CA LYS A 356 -2.10 5.85 -14.87
C LYS A 356 -1.51 7.26 -14.79
N PHE A 357 -0.45 7.55 -15.54
CA PHE A 357 0.01 8.93 -15.65
C PHE A 357 -1.08 9.82 -16.26
N HIS A 358 -1.75 9.38 -17.33
CA HIS A 358 -2.86 10.15 -17.91
C HIS A 358 -4.03 10.31 -16.92
N GLN A 359 -4.39 9.25 -16.20
CA GLN A 359 -5.48 9.31 -15.23
C GLN A 359 -5.19 10.29 -14.07
N ASP A 360 -3.99 10.21 -13.51
CA ASP A 360 -3.67 10.89 -12.24
C ASP A 360 -3.02 12.27 -12.48
N PHE A 361 -2.40 12.47 -13.65
CA PHE A 361 -1.58 13.64 -14.00
C PHE A 361 -1.87 14.21 -15.40
N GLY A 362 -2.96 13.81 -16.07
CA GLY A 362 -3.31 14.31 -17.41
C GLY A 362 -3.57 15.82 -17.50
N ALA A 363 -3.61 16.52 -16.37
CA ALA A 363 -3.65 17.99 -16.34
C ALA A 363 -2.29 18.62 -16.65
N ILE A 364 -1.17 17.95 -16.36
CA ILE A 364 0.18 18.52 -16.47
C ILE A 364 0.93 18.11 -17.74
N PHE A 365 0.58 16.98 -18.36
CA PHE A 365 1.18 16.57 -19.63
C PHE A 365 0.13 16.05 -20.62
N ASP A 366 0.49 16.07 -21.91
CA ASP A 366 -0.41 15.72 -23.03
C ASP A 366 -0.09 14.35 -23.65
N LYS A 367 1.18 13.93 -23.65
CA LYS A 367 1.63 12.67 -24.24
C LYS A 367 2.66 11.94 -23.40
N VAL A 368 2.63 10.61 -23.41
CA VAL A 368 3.70 9.78 -22.84
C VAL A 368 4.01 8.59 -23.73
N GLN A 369 5.31 8.33 -23.92
CA GLN A 369 5.82 7.07 -24.47
C GLN A 369 6.77 6.42 -23.47
N VAL A 370 6.78 5.09 -23.41
CA VAL A 370 7.60 4.34 -22.45
C VAL A 370 8.53 3.38 -23.19
N LYS A 371 9.80 3.40 -22.82
CA LYS A 371 10.82 2.50 -23.36
C LYS A 371 11.38 1.65 -22.23
N ILE A 372 11.37 0.35 -22.43
CA ILE A 372 11.85 -0.63 -21.46
C ILE A 372 13.06 -1.31 -22.05
N TYR A 373 14.22 -1.12 -21.43
CA TYR A 373 15.48 -1.71 -21.88
C TYR A 373 15.86 -2.88 -20.98
N THR A 374 16.24 -3.99 -21.60
CA THR A 374 16.78 -5.18 -20.92
C THR A 374 18.12 -5.65 -21.49
N GLU A 375 18.57 -5.05 -22.60
CA GLU A 375 19.93 -5.19 -23.11
C GLU A 375 20.94 -4.43 -22.22
N LYS A 376 21.99 -5.12 -21.77
CA LYS A 376 22.96 -4.57 -20.82
C LYS A 376 23.58 -3.26 -21.29
N GLU A 377 24.07 -3.20 -22.53
CA GLU A 377 24.74 -2.02 -23.08
C GLU A 377 23.79 -0.82 -23.17
N LYS A 378 22.52 -1.07 -23.50
CA LYS A 378 21.48 -0.02 -23.56
C LYS A 378 21.08 0.45 -22.17
N VAL A 379 20.93 -0.46 -21.21
CA VAL A 379 20.65 -0.11 -19.82
C VAL A 379 21.78 0.72 -19.24
N ASP A 380 23.04 0.34 -19.46
CA ASP A 380 24.21 1.11 -19.00
C ASP A 380 24.25 2.51 -19.60
N GLN A 381 23.86 2.66 -20.88
CA GLN A 381 23.74 3.96 -21.53
C GLN A 381 22.65 4.83 -20.89
N MET A 382 21.45 4.27 -20.67
CA MET A 382 20.35 5.00 -20.02
C MET A 382 20.69 5.35 -18.58
N LEU A 383 21.33 4.45 -17.84
CA LEU A 383 21.81 4.66 -16.49
C LEU A 383 22.75 5.87 -16.41
N GLN A 384 23.71 5.98 -17.33
CA GLN A 384 24.62 7.13 -17.35
C GLN A 384 23.88 8.44 -17.61
N GLN A 385 22.97 8.47 -18.59
CA GLN A 385 22.17 9.66 -18.88
C GLN A 385 21.28 10.06 -17.71
N ALA A 386 20.60 9.09 -17.11
CA ALA A 386 19.74 9.29 -15.95
C ALA A 386 20.54 9.85 -14.76
N ARG A 387 21.72 9.30 -14.47
CA ARG A 387 22.63 9.83 -13.42
C ARG A 387 23.07 11.26 -13.67
N ASP A 388 23.28 11.67 -14.92
CA ASP A 388 23.61 13.06 -15.25
C ASP A 388 22.42 13.98 -14.93
N VAL A 389 21.19 13.54 -15.21
CA VAL A 389 19.96 14.26 -14.86
C VAL A 389 19.77 14.29 -13.35
N TYR A 390 19.92 13.17 -12.64
CA TYR A 390 19.77 13.13 -11.18
C TYR A 390 20.77 14.06 -10.49
N ARG A 391 22.04 14.09 -10.93
CA ARG A 391 23.03 15.05 -10.43
C ARG A 391 22.61 16.50 -10.64
N LYS A 392 22.04 16.84 -11.80
CA LYS A 392 21.49 18.19 -12.04
C LYS A 392 20.32 18.49 -11.11
N ARG A 393 19.40 17.53 -10.94
CA ARG A 393 18.23 17.69 -10.06
C ARG A 393 18.65 17.92 -8.62
N ASP A 394 19.63 17.15 -8.14
CA ASP A 394 20.19 17.30 -6.79
C ASP A 394 20.97 18.62 -6.66
N ALA A 395 21.67 19.07 -7.70
CA ALA A 395 22.36 20.36 -7.71
C ALA A 395 21.42 21.58 -7.66
N ARG A 396 20.13 21.45 -8.04
CA ARG A 396 19.17 22.57 -7.99
C ARG A 396 18.88 23.05 -6.57
N ILE A 397 19.08 22.20 -5.58
CA ILE A 397 18.91 22.55 -4.17
C ILE A 397 20.21 23.05 -3.53
N GLU A 398 21.36 22.85 -4.20
CA GLU A 398 22.67 23.31 -3.73
C GLU A 398 22.70 24.84 -3.68
N GLY A 399 22.60 25.40 -2.48
CA GLY A 399 22.55 26.85 -2.23
C GLY A 399 21.34 27.29 -1.40
N MET A 400 20.35 26.42 -1.22
CA MET A 400 19.30 26.60 -0.22
C MET A 400 19.75 25.97 1.10
N THR A 401 19.65 26.72 2.20
CA THR A 401 19.84 26.18 3.56
C THR A 401 18.54 26.24 4.35
N ASP A 402 18.47 25.47 5.42
CA ASP A 402 17.30 25.43 6.30
C ASP A 402 17.04 26.80 6.96
N GLU A 403 18.06 27.64 7.14
CA GLU A 403 17.92 29.02 7.63
C GLU A 403 17.35 29.98 6.58
N THR A 404 17.58 29.72 5.30
CA THR A 404 17.19 30.63 4.20
C THR A 404 15.74 30.52 3.75
N THR A 405 14.97 29.57 4.30
CA THR A 405 13.54 29.37 4.00
C THR A 405 12.71 29.26 5.28
N ASP A 406 11.54 29.90 5.29
CA ASP A 406 10.57 29.79 6.40
C ASP A 406 9.62 28.59 6.25
N ILE A 407 9.65 27.94 5.09
CA ILE A 407 8.74 26.86 4.70
C ILE A 407 9.54 25.59 4.48
N PHE A 408 9.11 24.51 5.13
CA PHE A 408 9.43 23.13 4.78
C PHE A 408 8.22 22.46 4.13
N TYR A 409 8.36 21.22 3.68
CA TYR A 409 7.23 20.46 3.15
C TYR A 409 7.09 19.13 3.84
N SER A 410 5.86 18.70 4.12
CA SER A 410 5.59 17.34 4.54
C SER A 410 5.60 16.37 3.36
N CYS A 411 5.70 15.08 3.67
CA CYS A 411 5.31 14.01 2.77
C CYS A 411 4.67 12.88 3.57
N THR A 412 3.38 12.61 3.28
CA THR A 412 2.60 11.52 3.91
C THR A 412 2.33 10.36 2.96
N LEU A 413 2.97 10.31 1.78
CA LEU A 413 2.77 9.25 0.77
C LEU A 413 2.85 7.83 1.36
N CYS A 414 3.73 7.63 2.32
CA CYS A 414 3.98 6.30 2.87
C CYS A 414 3.16 5.99 4.11
N GLN A 415 2.18 6.80 4.44
CA GLN A 415 1.17 6.42 5.42
C GLN A 415 0.32 5.23 4.97
N SER A 416 0.36 4.86 3.69
CA SER A 416 -0.20 3.60 3.17
C SER A 416 0.40 2.36 3.85
N PHE A 417 1.64 2.43 4.34
CA PHE A 417 2.27 1.31 5.06
C PHE A 417 2.99 1.68 6.38
N ALA A 418 3.13 2.96 6.69
CA ALA A 418 3.73 3.50 7.93
C ALA A 418 2.85 4.67 8.44
N PRO A 419 1.79 4.42 9.20
CA PRO A 419 0.57 5.26 9.20
C PRO A 419 0.71 6.55 9.99
N ASN A 420 1.59 6.52 11.00
CA ASN A 420 1.90 7.66 11.83
C ASN A 420 3.18 8.36 11.36
N HIS A 421 3.87 7.81 10.34
CA HIS A 421 5.07 8.39 9.79
C HIS A 421 4.76 9.67 9.04
N VAL A 422 5.58 10.70 9.26
CA VAL A 422 5.52 11.98 8.56
C VAL A 422 6.96 12.40 8.26
N CYS A 423 7.36 12.36 6.99
CA CYS A 423 8.56 13.07 6.57
C CYS A 423 8.26 14.56 6.56
N VAL A 424 9.13 15.38 7.15
CA VAL A 424 9.20 16.81 6.84
C VAL A 424 10.55 17.04 6.18
N ILE A 425 10.50 17.51 4.95
CA ILE A 425 11.62 17.71 4.04
C ILE A 425 12.01 19.18 4.08
N SER A 426 13.30 19.41 4.32
CA SER A 426 13.94 20.73 4.28
C SER A 426 14.96 20.79 3.13
N PRO A 427 15.48 21.97 2.78
CA PRO A 427 16.58 22.07 1.81
C PRO A 427 17.76 21.15 2.10
N GLU A 428 18.17 21.02 3.36
CA GLU A 428 19.35 20.23 3.76
C GLU A 428 18.99 18.83 4.25
N ARG A 429 17.70 18.48 4.27
CA ARG A 429 17.22 17.16 4.67
C ARG A 429 16.18 16.62 3.69
N THR A 430 16.67 15.94 2.65
CA THR A 430 15.88 15.18 1.69
C THR A 430 15.01 14.13 2.39
N GLY A 431 13.84 13.83 1.81
CA GLY A 431 13.02 12.72 2.30
C GLY A 431 13.83 11.43 2.29
N LEU A 432 13.72 10.62 3.35
CA LEU A 432 14.57 9.43 3.56
C LEU A 432 14.54 8.39 2.44
N CYS A 433 13.55 8.47 1.54
CA CYS A 433 13.54 7.64 0.34
C CYS A 433 14.66 8.00 -0.62
N GLY A 434 15.09 9.27 -0.68
CA GLY A 434 16.06 9.86 -1.61
C GLY A 434 15.41 10.53 -2.85
N ALA A 435 14.18 10.15 -3.21
CA ALA A 435 13.55 10.64 -4.45
C ALA A 435 12.97 12.05 -4.35
N TYR A 436 12.53 12.47 -3.15
CA TYR A 436 11.87 13.77 -2.94
C TYR A 436 12.75 14.67 -2.08
N ASN A 437 13.24 15.74 -2.69
CA ASN A 437 13.83 16.88 -2.01
C ASN A 437 12.77 17.98 -1.78
N TRP A 438 13.18 19.13 -1.24
CA TRP A 438 12.27 20.24 -0.92
C TRP A 438 11.56 20.80 -2.17
N MET A 439 12.28 20.95 -3.28
CA MET A 439 11.74 21.46 -4.54
C MET A 439 10.71 20.50 -5.13
N ASP A 440 10.97 19.20 -5.05
CA ASP A 440 10.01 18.18 -5.49
C ASP A 440 8.72 18.25 -4.66
N CYS A 441 8.82 18.42 -3.34
CA CYS A 441 7.64 18.52 -2.49
C CYS A 441 6.82 19.79 -2.79
N LYS A 442 7.50 20.90 -3.10
CA LYS A 442 6.86 22.14 -3.57
C LYS A 442 6.10 21.91 -4.88
N ALA A 443 6.77 21.32 -5.88
CA ALA A 443 6.18 21.01 -7.17
C ALA A 443 4.96 20.07 -7.05
N SER A 444 5.06 19.03 -6.19
CA SER A 444 3.95 18.12 -5.90
C SER A 444 2.73 18.84 -5.34
N PHE A 445 2.94 19.80 -4.42
CA PHE A 445 1.84 20.62 -3.88
C PHE A 445 1.22 21.55 -4.93
N GLU A 446 2.03 22.11 -5.84
CA GLU A 446 1.53 22.93 -6.96
C GLU A 446 0.67 22.12 -7.93
N ILE A 447 1.03 20.86 -8.19
CA ILE A 447 0.25 19.94 -9.03
C ILE A 447 -1.04 19.54 -8.32
N ASN A 448 -0.96 19.18 -7.04
CA ASN A 448 -2.11 18.73 -6.25
C ASN A 448 -2.08 19.33 -4.84
N PRO A 449 -2.79 20.46 -4.61
CA PRO A 449 -2.85 21.10 -3.30
C PRO A 449 -3.49 20.25 -2.20
N THR A 450 -4.27 19.22 -2.58
CA THR A 450 -4.87 18.25 -1.64
C THR A 450 -4.04 16.98 -1.49
N GLY A 451 -2.87 16.94 -2.11
CA GLY A 451 -1.96 15.80 -2.12
C GLY A 451 -1.19 15.60 -0.81
N PRO A 452 -0.30 14.60 -0.79
CA PRO A 452 0.45 14.19 0.41
C PRO A 452 1.57 15.16 0.81
N ASN A 453 1.92 16.09 -0.08
CA ASN A 453 2.92 17.11 0.17
C ASN A 453 2.23 18.42 0.55
N GLN A 454 2.46 18.90 1.77
CA GLN A 454 1.83 20.10 2.30
C GLN A 454 2.89 21.07 2.82
N PRO A 455 2.73 22.39 2.62
CA PRO A 455 3.64 23.37 3.16
C PRO A 455 3.56 23.40 4.69
N VAL A 456 4.72 23.40 5.34
CA VAL A 456 4.89 23.44 6.79
C VAL A 456 5.67 24.71 7.14
N GLN A 457 4.99 25.69 7.72
CA GLN A 457 5.64 26.89 8.25
C GLN A 457 6.48 26.49 9.46
N LYS A 458 7.77 26.89 9.51
CA LYS A 458 8.62 26.60 10.67
C LYS A 458 8.03 27.21 11.95
N GLY A 459 7.60 28.47 11.88
CA GLY A 459 7.10 29.19 13.05
C GLY A 459 8.21 29.48 14.06
N GLU A 460 7.89 29.41 15.36
CA GLU A 460 8.85 29.65 16.44
C GLU A 460 9.96 28.59 16.48
N ILE A 461 11.23 29.04 16.59
CA ILE A 461 12.39 28.17 16.79
C ILE A 461 12.46 27.81 18.28
N LEU A 462 12.31 26.52 18.59
CA LEU A 462 12.37 26.01 19.97
C LEU A 462 13.81 25.60 20.35
N ASP A 463 14.52 24.96 19.43
CA ASP A 463 15.93 24.61 19.59
C ASP A 463 16.66 24.66 18.22
N PRO A 464 17.52 25.65 17.97
CA PRO A 464 18.24 25.77 16.70
C PRO A 464 19.34 24.71 16.55
N LYS A 465 19.88 24.15 17.64
CA LYS A 465 20.94 23.13 17.58
C LYS A 465 20.37 21.76 17.24
N LEU A 466 19.22 21.41 17.80
CA LEU A 466 18.53 20.16 17.49
C LEU A 466 17.66 20.26 16.23
N GLY A 467 17.38 21.48 15.76
CA GLY A 467 16.49 21.73 14.63
C GLY A 467 15.05 21.41 15.02
N GLN A 468 14.54 22.12 16.02
CA GLN A 468 13.18 21.95 16.52
C GLN A 468 12.40 23.26 16.35
N TRP A 469 11.26 23.16 15.69
CA TRP A 469 10.37 24.30 15.41
C TRP A 469 8.95 23.97 15.79
N LYS A 470 8.25 24.95 16.39
CA LYS A 470 6.88 24.77 16.87
C LYS A 470 5.91 24.41 15.74
N GLY A 471 6.01 25.08 14.59
CA GLY A 471 5.11 24.82 13.46
C GLY A 471 5.30 23.44 12.84
N VAL A 472 6.54 22.93 12.86
CA VAL A 472 6.83 21.55 12.46
C VAL A 472 6.24 20.55 13.44
N ASN A 473 6.42 20.76 14.75
CA ASN A 473 5.82 19.91 15.79
C ASN A 473 4.29 19.88 15.71
N ASP A 474 3.64 21.05 15.56
CA ASP A 474 2.19 21.15 15.42
C ASP A 474 1.68 20.36 14.19
N PHE A 475 2.38 20.47 13.06
CA PHE A 475 2.04 19.72 11.85
C PHE A 475 2.23 18.22 12.05
N VAL A 476 3.40 17.79 12.55
CA VAL A 476 3.73 16.38 12.79
C VAL A 476 2.74 15.76 13.77
N PHE A 477 2.39 16.45 14.86
CA PHE A 477 1.39 15.99 15.81
C PHE A 477 0.02 15.76 15.16
N LYS A 478 -0.43 16.68 14.31
CA LYS A 478 -1.69 16.51 13.58
C LYS A 478 -1.61 15.36 12.56
N ALA A 479 -0.58 15.35 11.72
CA ALA A 479 -0.43 14.41 10.60
C ALA A 479 -0.06 12.99 11.05
N SER A 480 0.58 12.83 12.20
CA SER A 480 0.87 11.54 12.84
C SER A 480 -0.29 11.02 13.69
N ARG A 481 -1.44 11.70 13.69
CA ARG A 481 -2.63 11.35 14.49
C ARG A 481 -2.31 11.34 15.98
N GLN A 482 -1.59 12.37 16.40
CA GLN A 482 -1.23 12.66 17.78
C GLN A 482 -0.28 11.61 18.39
N LYS A 483 0.46 10.88 17.55
CA LYS A 483 1.42 9.85 18.01
C LYS A 483 2.82 10.39 18.20
N ILE A 484 3.20 11.38 17.40
CA ILE A 484 4.50 12.01 17.45
C ILE A 484 4.24 13.48 17.78
N ASP A 485 4.58 13.90 18.99
CA ASP A 485 4.42 15.28 19.44
C ASP A 485 5.52 16.21 18.90
N HIS A 486 6.72 15.67 18.69
CA HIS A 486 7.85 16.36 18.08
C HIS A 486 8.89 15.37 17.52
N TYR A 487 9.83 15.89 16.73
CA TYR A 487 11.13 15.27 16.52
C TYR A 487 12.18 16.33 16.18
N ASN A 488 13.45 15.97 16.37
CA ASN A 488 14.60 16.83 16.14
C ASN A 488 15.20 16.58 14.75
N PHE A 489 15.50 17.65 14.02
CA PHE A 489 16.02 17.52 12.66
C PHE A 489 17.46 17.05 12.58
N TYR A 490 18.29 17.54 13.51
CA TYR A 490 19.74 17.42 13.45
C TYR A 490 20.28 16.47 14.52
N SER A 491 19.44 15.57 15.02
CA SER A 491 19.79 14.61 16.08
C SER A 491 19.37 13.19 15.71
N LEU A 492 20.30 12.25 15.86
CA LEU A 492 20.04 10.81 15.77
C LEU A 492 19.65 10.21 17.14
N VAL A 493 20.02 10.89 18.23
CA VAL A 493 19.96 10.35 19.60
C VAL A 493 18.69 10.77 20.33
N TYR A 494 18.34 12.05 20.18
CA TYR A 494 17.22 12.68 20.88
C TYR A 494 16.07 12.83 19.90
N ASP A 495 14.98 12.12 20.16
CA ASP A 495 13.70 12.17 19.42
C ASP A 495 13.90 12.33 17.90
N PRO A 496 14.59 11.39 17.23
CA PRO A 496 14.84 11.49 15.80
C PRO A 496 13.54 11.35 15.00
N MET A 497 13.53 11.88 13.77
CA MET A 497 12.44 11.63 12.81
C MET A 497 12.21 10.12 12.63
N THR A 498 10.94 9.71 12.62
CA THR A 498 10.57 8.31 12.40
C THR A 498 10.93 7.81 11.00
N THR A 499 10.94 6.50 10.78
CA THR A 499 11.28 5.90 9.49
C THR A 499 10.18 4.98 8.98
N ARG A 500 9.83 5.10 7.69
CA ARG A 500 8.88 4.18 7.05
C ARG A 500 9.44 2.78 6.81
N GLY A 501 10.42 2.65 5.91
CA GLY A 501 10.96 1.34 5.48
C GLY A 501 11.60 1.35 4.09
N CYS A 502 11.47 2.45 3.33
CA CYS A 502 12.09 2.60 2.02
C CYS A 502 13.49 3.24 2.07
N CYS A 503 14.04 3.50 3.26
CA CYS A 503 15.29 4.26 3.39
C CYS A 503 16.41 3.62 2.56
N GLU A 504 17.19 4.44 1.87
CA GLU A 504 18.33 3.95 1.08
C GLU A 504 19.44 3.43 1.99
N CYS A 505 19.63 4.13 3.12
CA CYS A 505 20.61 3.83 4.13
C CYS A 505 20.01 3.91 5.53
N ILE A 506 20.66 3.24 6.49
CA ILE A 506 20.34 3.30 7.92
C ILE A 506 21.58 3.76 8.67
N ALA A 507 21.41 4.77 9.51
CA ALA A 507 22.41 5.20 10.48
C ALA A 507 22.16 4.53 11.83
N ALA A 508 23.21 4.01 12.46
CA ALA A 508 23.13 3.39 13.78
C ALA A 508 24.30 3.85 14.67
N ILE A 509 24.01 4.17 15.92
CA ILE A 509 25.01 4.55 16.91
C ILE A 509 25.88 3.33 17.24
N LEU A 510 27.20 3.55 17.31
CA LEU A 510 28.19 2.60 17.79
C LEU A 510 28.82 3.13 19.08
N PRO A 511 28.28 2.76 20.26
CA PRO A 511 28.77 3.29 21.54
C PRO A 511 30.25 3.04 21.78
N LEU A 512 30.77 1.87 21.36
CA LEU A 512 32.17 1.49 21.55
C LEU A 512 33.16 2.34 20.76
N THR A 513 32.70 3.04 19.72
CA THR A 513 33.53 3.95 18.93
C THR A 513 33.18 5.41 19.16
N ASN A 514 32.21 5.70 20.04
CA ASN A 514 31.61 7.03 20.22
C ASN A 514 31.22 7.67 18.87
N GLY A 515 30.70 6.85 17.95
CA GLY A 515 30.44 7.25 16.57
C GLY A 515 29.15 6.66 16.00
N VAL A 516 28.97 6.83 14.70
CA VAL A 516 27.81 6.33 13.94
C VAL A 516 28.32 5.51 12.77
N MET A 517 27.68 4.37 12.50
CA MET A 517 27.83 3.67 11.23
C MET A 517 26.65 3.98 10.31
N THR A 518 26.91 3.89 9.01
CA THR A 518 25.87 3.94 7.98
C THR A 518 25.97 2.68 7.12
N VAL A 519 24.84 2.05 6.84
CA VAL A 519 24.75 0.88 5.95
C VAL A 519 23.67 1.12 4.89
N ASN A 520 23.99 0.83 3.63
CA ASN A 520 23.04 0.94 2.52
C ASN A 520 22.26 -0.36 2.31
N ARG A 521 21.16 -0.27 1.56
CA ARG A 521 20.25 -1.38 1.29
C ARG A 521 20.88 -2.56 0.53
N ASP A 522 21.87 -2.28 -0.32
CA ASP A 522 22.53 -3.28 -1.16
C ASP A 522 23.60 -4.08 -0.40
N TYR A 523 23.99 -3.62 0.80
CA TYR A 523 24.96 -4.33 1.63
C TYR A 523 24.35 -5.56 2.32
N MET A 524 24.75 -6.75 1.84
CA MET A 524 24.22 -8.04 2.31
C MET A 524 24.97 -8.62 3.52
N GLY A 525 26.07 -7.98 3.94
CA GLY A 525 26.95 -8.44 5.01
C GLY A 525 26.44 -8.13 6.42
N MET A 526 27.17 -8.64 7.41
CA MET A 526 26.97 -8.26 8.80
C MET A 526 27.63 -6.90 9.07
N THR A 527 26.99 -6.05 9.87
CA THR A 527 27.53 -4.74 10.23
C THR A 527 28.15 -4.76 11.63
N PRO A 528 28.96 -3.74 12.00
CA PRO A 528 29.52 -3.62 13.34
C PRO A 528 28.50 -3.56 14.49
N CYS A 529 27.23 -3.24 14.21
CA CYS A 529 26.17 -3.27 15.22
C CYS A 529 25.55 -4.67 15.43
N GLY A 530 26.10 -5.72 14.80
CA GLY A 530 25.64 -7.10 14.96
C GLY A 530 24.35 -7.45 14.21
N MET A 531 23.89 -6.57 13.32
CA MET A 531 22.71 -6.77 12.49
C MET A 531 23.02 -6.56 11.00
N LYS A 532 22.32 -7.30 10.12
CA LYS A 532 22.30 -7.01 8.67
C LYS A 532 21.37 -5.84 8.39
N PHE A 533 21.47 -5.22 7.21
CA PHE A 533 20.55 -4.15 6.77
C PHE A 533 19.07 -4.56 6.94
N THR A 534 18.69 -5.77 6.52
CA THR A 534 17.30 -6.24 6.61
C THR A 534 16.77 -6.32 8.04
N THR A 535 17.63 -6.67 8.99
CA THR A 535 17.27 -6.73 10.41
C THR A 535 17.14 -5.33 11.00
N LEU A 536 18.08 -4.43 10.67
CA LEU A 536 18.02 -3.01 11.06
C LEU A 536 16.78 -2.31 10.48
N ALA A 537 16.46 -2.56 9.21
CA ALA A 537 15.28 -1.99 8.55
C ALA A 537 13.99 -2.40 9.27
N GLY A 538 13.93 -3.65 9.77
CA GLY A 538 12.82 -4.12 10.58
C GLY A 538 12.74 -3.50 11.97
N SER A 539 13.85 -3.03 12.55
CA SER A 539 13.85 -2.38 13.86
C SER A 539 13.55 -0.89 13.83
N VAL A 540 13.88 -0.20 12.73
CA VAL A 540 13.67 1.26 12.61
C VAL A 540 12.46 1.65 11.75
N GLY A 541 11.97 0.73 10.93
CA GLY A 541 10.80 0.97 10.07
C GLY A 541 9.46 0.86 10.82
N GLY A 542 8.40 1.41 10.22
CA GLY A 542 7.03 1.33 10.74
C GLY A 542 6.40 2.66 11.14
N GLY A 543 7.16 3.75 11.10
CA GLY A 543 6.78 5.06 11.63
C GLY A 543 7.22 5.21 13.07
#